data_AF-A0A2V6QM24-F1
#
_entry.id   AF-A0A2V6QM24-F1
#
_cell.length_a   1.000
_cell.length_b   1.000
_cell.length_c   1.000
_cell.angle_alpha   90.00
_cell.angle_beta   90.00
_cell.angle_gamma   90.00
#
_symmetry.space_group_name_H-M   'P 1'
#
loop_
_entity.id
_entity.type
_entity.pdbx_description
1 polymer ?
#
loop_
_entity_poly.entity_id
_entity_poly.type
_entity_poly.pdbx_seq_one_letter_code
_entity_poly.pdbx_strand_id
1 'polypeptide(L)'
;MTPAVAMLVRWIALGALAGLVGGLAIEVLVLRADDVAPSPVRRRLRGWTVVCLCMLALTSVADLVLRARTLAGGDLAQSVRAVPLVLSRTHFGTIWSARSLALVASLSTATIGTRRARVVALALAGAIALTTALSGHAADWGDVTPSVLLDWIHVLAASLWIGGVVALALVAFGPGSALAPSSVTHICARFSRLAGWSLAAVVLTGVYNAWVQLPDVAALRDTPYGRVLLAKLALVVVLVLLGGTNRYALLPRLTGLPARGLVARGVRRCRLALFGPARVSPSRLVTVVACEAALGAAVLGLTAVLGETTPARHAGHVAHVADVNGGRDPIRATMEQLHEAGGVPRGWVFRLPSGNPRRGRDVFVRLECFRCHRLRGESYPPPSGAGPELTGIGGHHPRSYIAESILDPNAVIIEGPGYTGPDGRSTMPDYRDVLSVADLLDLVAYLETQGGVHRHRP
;
A
#
# COMPACT_ATOMS: atom_id res chain seq x y z
N MET A 1 -4.77 18.96 -12.05
CA MET A 1 -6.03 18.17 -12.10
C MET A 1 -6.23 17.57 -10.72
N THR A 2 -7.47 17.50 -10.24
CA THR A 2 -7.72 17.11 -8.85
C THR A 2 -7.47 15.60 -8.65
N PRO A 3 -6.79 15.19 -7.57
CA PRO A 3 -6.61 13.77 -7.21
C PRO A 3 -7.94 12.99 -7.16
N ALA A 4 -9.06 13.69 -6.99
CA ALA A 4 -10.41 13.14 -7.07
C ALA A 4 -10.72 12.39 -8.39
N VAL A 5 -10.21 12.85 -9.54
CA VAL A 5 -10.49 12.18 -10.83
C VAL A 5 -9.78 10.84 -10.91
N ALA A 6 -8.51 10.77 -10.50
CA ALA A 6 -7.76 9.51 -10.45
C ALA A 6 -8.40 8.52 -9.48
N MET A 7 -8.82 8.99 -8.29
CA MET A 7 -9.54 8.18 -7.31
C MET A 7 -10.86 7.63 -7.89
N LEU A 8 -11.62 8.45 -8.61
CA LEU A 8 -12.87 8.01 -9.24
C LEU A 8 -12.63 6.96 -10.33
N VAL A 9 -11.67 7.18 -11.23
CA VAL A 9 -11.29 6.22 -12.28
C VAL A 9 -10.90 4.88 -11.65
N ARG A 10 -10.08 4.91 -10.60
CA ARG A 10 -9.65 3.71 -9.90
C ARG A 10 -10.77 3.02 -9.14
N TRP A 11 -11.70 3.77 -8.54
CA TRP A 11 -12.86 3.20 -7.87
C TRP A 11 -13.76 2.43 -8.86
N ILE A 12 -14.03 3.02 -10.02
CA ILE A 12 -14.80 2.37 -11.09
C ILE A 12 -14.04 1.13 -11.60
N ALA A 13 -12.73 1.22 -11.81
CA ALA A 13 -11.92 0.10 -12.26
C ALA A 13 -11.94 -1.08 -11.27
N LEU A 14 -11.76 -0.81 -9.97
CA LEU A 14 -11.84 -1.84 -8.92
C LEU A 14 -13.24 -2.46 -8.82
N GLY A 15 -14.29 -1.63 -8.93
CA GLY A 15 -15.69 -2.11 -8.96
C GLY A 15 -15.97 -3.02 -10.16
N ALA A 16 -15.52 -2.62 -11.35
CA ALA A 16 -15.68 -3.40 -12.58
C ALA A 16 -14.84 -4.70 -12.55
N LEU A 17 -13.63 -4.67 -12.00
CA LEU A 17 -12.81 -5.86 -11.81
C LEU A 17 -13.46 -6.84 -10.83
N ALA A 18 -13.95 -6.34 -9.70
CA ALA A 18 -14.69 -7.15 -8.74
C ALA A 18 -15.93 -7.79 -9.40
N GLY A 19 -16.73 -6.99 -10.10
CA GLY A 19 -17.91 -7.45 -10.84
C GLY A 19 -17.58 -8.52 -11.89
N LEU A 20 -16.49 -8.36 -12.64
CA LEU A 20 -16.02 -9.31 -13.65
C LEU A 20 -15.62 -10.64 -13.04
N VAL A 21 -14.68 -10.63 -12.09
CA VAL A 21 -14.15 -11.83 -11.43
C VAL A 21 -15.26 -12.55 -10.67
N GLY A 22 -16.07 -11.81 -9.91
CA GLY A 22 -17.20 -12.35 -9.16
C GLY A 22 -18.27 -12.97 -10.06
N GLY A 23 -18.66 -12.30 -11.14
CA GLY A 23 -19.62 -12.80 -12.12
C GLY A 23 -19.17 -14.10 -12.77
N LEU A 24 -17.93 -14.12 -13.28
CA LEU A 24 -17.34 -15.31 -13.90
C LEU A 24 -17.15 -16.46 -12.90
N ALA A 25 -16.76 -16.16 -11.66
CA ALA A 25 -16.63 -17.15 -10.60
C ALA A 25 -17.98 -17.77 -10.23
N ILE A 26 -19.06 -16.99 -10.16
CA ILE A 26 -20.41 -17.54 -9.97
C ILE A 26 -20.76 -18.48 -11.12
N GLU A 27 -20.52 -18.09 -12.38
CA GLU A 27 -20.81 -18.95 -13.54
C GLU A 27 -20.00 -20.26 -13.56
N VAL A 28 -18.73 -20.22 -13.17
CA VAL A 28 -17.79 -21.35 -13.33
C VAL A 28 -17.76 -22.27 -12.11
N LEU A 29 -17.81 -21.69 -10.91
CA LEU A 29 -17.55 -22.38 -9.63
C LEU A 29 -18.83 -22.64 -8.82
N VAL A 30 -19.87 -21.84 -8.99
CA VAL A 30 -21.08 -21.90 -8.14
C VAL A 30 -22.26 -22.51 -8.90
N LEU A 31 -22.58 -22.02 -10.10
CA LEU A 31 -23.69 -22.52 -10.92
C LEU A 31 -23.34 -23.87 -11.56
N ARG A 32 -24.19 -24.88 -11.36
CA ARG A 32 -24.15 -26.15 -12.10
C ARG A 32 -25.16 -26.16 -13.24
N ALA A 33 -24.99 -27.10 -14.17
CA ALA A 33 -25.90 -27.29 -15.31
C ALA A 33 -27.34 -27.57 -14.83
N ASP A 34 -27.47 -28.35 -13.76
CA ASP A 34 -28.78 -28.76 -13.22
C ASP A 34 -29.49 -27.64 -12.45
N ASP A 35 -28.76 -26.64 -11.97
CA ASP A 35 -29.36 -25.56 -11.16
C ASP A 35 -30.17 -24.58 -12.03
N VAL A 36 -29.89 -24.53 -13.35
CA VAL A 36 -30.42 -23.51 -14.25
C VAL A 36 -30.57 -24.05 -15.67
N ALA A 37 -31.80 -24.11 -16.19
CA ALA A 37 -32.07 -24.27 -17.63
C ALA A 37 -31.30 -23.20 -18.47
N PRO A 38 -31.19 -23.29 -19.80
CA PRO A 38 -30.59 -22.24 -20.63
C PRO A 38 -31.38 -20.91 -20.50
N SER A 39 -31.11 -20.13 -19.45
CA SER A 39 -32.07 -19.20 -18.87
C SER A 39 -31.67 -17.72 -19.04
N PRO A 40 -32.62 -16.79 -18.80
CA PRO A 40 -32.36 -15.35 -18.68
C PRO A 40 -31.19 -14.99 -17.75
N VAL A 41 -30.89 -15.83 -16.75
CA VAL A 41 -29.77 -15.63 -15.81
C VAL A 41 -28.43 -15.65 -16.53
N ARG A 42 -28.19 -16.62 -17.42
CA ARG A 42 -26.91 -16.71 -18.17
C ARG A 42 -26.76 -15.51 -19.12
N ARG A 43 -27.85 -15.06 -19.74
CA ARG A 43 -27.84 -13.85 -20.58
C ARG A 43 -27.50 -12.60 -19.77
N ARG A 44 -28.06 -12.46 -18.57
CA ARG A 44 -27.77 -11.36 -17.66
C ARG A 44 -26.31 -11.35 -17.21
N LEU A 45 -25.75 -12.48 -16.81
CA LEU A 45 -24.35 -12.56 -16.39
C LEU A 45 -23.38 -12.29 -17.55
N ARG A 46 -23.73 -12.70 -18.78
CA ARG A 46 -22.99 -12.29 -19.99
C ARG A 46 -23.06 -10.78 -20.22
N GLY A 47 -24.25 -10.18 -20.14
CA GLY A 47 -24.40 -8.73 -20.25
C GLY A 47 -23.60 -7.98 -19.19
N TRP A 48 -23.65 -8.45 -17.94
CA TRP A 48 -22.86 -7.94 -16.83
C TRP A 48 -21.34 -8.04 -17.09
N THR A 49 -20.88 -9.20 -17.57
CA THR A 49 -19.48 -9.42 -17.96
C THR A 49 -19.03 -8.40 -19.01
N VAL A 50 -19.83 -8.17 -20.05
CA VAL A 50 -19.53 -7.20 -21.11
C VAL A 50 -19.49 -5.78 -20.53
N VAL A 51 -20.46 -5.40 -19.69
CA VAL A 51 -20.47 -4.09 -19.03
C VAL A 51 -19.21 -3.87 -18.20
N CYS A 52 -18.80 -4.85 -17.38
CA CYS A 52 -17.57 -4.77 -16.60
C CYS A 52 -16.33 -4.63 -17.49
N LEU A 53 -16.23 -5.40 -18.58
CA LEU A 53 -15.13 -5.30 -19.53
C LEU A 53 -15.06 -3.93 -20.23
N CYS A 54 -16.20 -3.38 -20.65
CA CYS A 54 -16.27 -2.04 -21.24
C CYS A 54 -15.86 -0.97 -20.23
N MET A 55 -16.31 -1.06 -18.98
CA MET A 55 -15.90 -0.13 -17.91
C MET A 55 -14.40 -0.25 -17.62
N LEU A 56 -13.83 -1.46 -17.59
CA LEU A 56 -12.40 -1.68 -17.41
C LEU A 56 -11.58 -1.12 -18.58
N ALA A 57 -12.05 -1.29 -19.83
CA ALA A 57 -11.40 -0.72 -21.00
C ALA A 57 -11.41 0.82 -20.93
N LEU A 58 -12.56 1.42 -20.63
CA LEU A 58 -12.71 2.88 -20.52
C LEU A 58 -11.82 3.45 -19.41
N THR A 59 -11.83 2.84 -18.22
CA THR A 59 -11.00 3.27 -17.09
C THR A 59 -9.51 3.03 -17.36
N SER A 60 -9.13 1.99 -18.10
CA SER A 60 -7.74 1.76 -18.51
C SER A 60 -7.23 2.85 -19.46
N VAL A 61 -8.06 3.32 -20.40
CA VAL A 61 -7.72 4.46 -21.26
C VAL A 61 -7.60 5.75 -20.45
N ALA A 62 -8.54 6.00 -19.54
CA ALA A 62 -8.48 7.17 -18.65
C ALA A 62 -7.21 7.16 -17.78
N ASP A 63 -6.86 6.02 -17.19
CA ASP A 63 -5.66 5.81 -16.39
C ASP A 63 -4.36 6.09 -17.20
N LEU A 64 -4.30 5.64 -18.46
CA LEU A 64 -3.17 5.95 -19.35
C LEU A 64 -3.02 7.46 -19.59
N VAL A 65 -4.11 8.16 -19.87
CA VAL A 65 -4.10 9.62 -20.09
C VAL A 65 -3.70 10.36 -18.81
N LEU A 66 -4.21 9.94 -17.66
CA LEU A 66 -3.86 10.52 -16.35
C LEU A 66 -2.38 10.32 -16.01
N ARG A 67 -1.85 9.11 -16.27
CA ARG A 67 -0.42 8.80 -16.07
C ARG A 67 0.46 9.60 -17.02
N ALA A 68 0.10 9.68 -18.30
CA ALA A 68 0.83 10.48 -19.28
C ALA A 68 0.85 11.97 -18.91
N ARG A 69 -0.26 12.49 -18.40
CA ARG A 69 -0.33 13.87 -17.90
C ARG A 69 0.59 14.11 -16.71
N THR A 70 0.63 13.16 -15.77
CA THR A 70 1.49 13.25 -14.57
C THR A 70 2.97 13.28 -14.95
N LEU A 71 3.37 12.51 -15.96
CA LEU A 71 4.74 12.46 -16.45
C LEU A 71 5.12 13.66 -17.34
N ALA A 72 4.20 14.15 -18.17
CA ALA A 72 4.46 15.25 -19.10
C ALA A 72 4.37 16.65 -18.47
N GLY A 73 3.75 16.78 -17.29
CA GLY A 73 3.61 18.06 -16.57
C GLY A 73 2.73 19.10 -17.28
N GLY A 74 1.91 18.68 -18.25
CA GLY A 74 1.29 19.56 -19.24
C GLY A 74 -0.24 19.58 -19.28
N ASP A 75 -0.77 20.23 -20.34
CA ASP A 75 -2.18 20.18 -20.69
C ASP A 75 -2.60 18.83 -21.32
N LEU A 76 -3.87 18.68 -21.68
CA LEU A 76 -4.38 17.43 -22.25
C LEU A 76 -3.72 17.09 -23.59
N ALA A 77 -3.42 18.08 -24.43
CA ALA A 77 -2.78 17.88 -25.73
C ALA A 77 -1.33 17.39 -25.58
N GLN A 78 -0.58 17.94 -24.61
CA GLN A 78 0.74 17.45 -24.23
C GLN A 78 0.66 16.02 -23.67
N SER A 79 -0.37 15.72 -22.87
CA SER A 79 -0.59 14.38 -22.32
C SER A 79 -0.80 13.33 -23.42
N VAL A 80 -1.64 13.62 -24.42
CA VAL A 80 -1.88 12.71 -25.56
C VAL A 80 -0.61 12.50 -26.38
N ARG A 81 0.18 13.55 -26.62
CA ARG A 81 1.46 13.44 -27.32
C ARG A 81 2.51 12.61 -26.56
N ALA A 82 2.42 12.57 -25.23
CA ALA A 82 3.30 11.75 -24.40
C ALA A 82 2.91 10.27 -24.37
N VAL A 83 1.69 9.88 -24.78
CA VAL A 83 1.21 8.49 -24.71
C VAL A 83 2.15 7.48 -25.39
N PRO A 84 2.65 7.68 -26.64
CA PRO A 84 3.56 6.73 -27.26
C PRO A 84 4.84 6.52 -26.45
N LEU A 85 5.37 7.58 -25.85
CA LEU A 85 6.56 7.51 -25.00
C LEU A 85 6.25 6.72 -23.71
N VAL A 86 5.12 7.00 -23.07
CA VAL A 86 4.69 6.26 -21.87
C VAL A 86 4.54 4.78 -22.18
N LEU A 87 3.88 4.42 -23.28
CA LEU A 87 3.67 3.03 -23.66
C LEU A 87 4.97 2.28 -23.98
N SER A 88 5.93 2.94 -24.63
CA SER A 88 7.16 2.28 -25.12
C SER A 88 8.34 2.34 -24.16
N ARG A 89 8.38 3.32 -23.26
CA ARG A 89 9.56 3.59 -22.40
C ARG A 89 9.30 3.47 -20.92
N THR A 90 8.09 3.10 -20.49
CA THR A 90 7.79 2.95 -19.05
C THR A 90 7.33 1.56 -18.71
N HIS A 91 7.68 1.13 -17.49
CA HIS A 91 7.19 -0.11 -16.88
C HIS A 91 5.65 -0.17 -16.85
N PHE A 92 5.01 0.94 -16.50
CA PHE A 92 3.56 1.10 -16.57
C PHE A 92 3.01 0.83 -17.98
N GLY A 93 3.68 1.31 -19.03
CA GLY A 93 3.29 1.10 -20.43
C GLY A 93 3.27 -0.38 -20.84
N THR A 94 4.26 -1.16 -20.38
CA THR A 94 4.30 -2.62 -20.59
C THR A 94 3.13 -3.31 -19.91
N ILE A 95 2.87 -3.00 -18.63
CA ILE A 95 1.76 -3.58 -17.87
C ILE A 95 0.41 -3.19 -18.47
N TRP A 96 0.25 -1.94 -18.87
CA TRP A 96 -0.95 -1.43 -19.52
C TRP A 96 -1.23 -2.17 -20.83
N SER A 97 -0.20 -2.42 -21.64
CA SER A 97 -0.32 -3.15 -22.90
C SER A 97 -0.75 -4.61 -22.67
N ALA A 98 -0.15 -5.28 -21.68
CA ALA A 98 -0.56 -6.63 -21.29
C ALA A 98 -2.02 -6.67 -20.78
N ARG A 99 -2.43 -5.68 -19.97
CA ARG A 99 -3.82 -5.52 -19.51
C ARG A 99 -4.79 -5.34 -20.68
N SER A 100 -4.45 -4.48 -21.64
CA SER A 100 -5.26 -4.21 -22.83
C SER A 100 -5.42 -5.46 -23.70
N LEU A 101 -4.36 -6.24 -23.89
CA LEU A 101 -4.44 -7.52 -24.61
C LEU A 101 -5.35 -8.52 -23.87
N ALA A 102 -5.21 -8.64 -22.55
CA ALA A 102 -6.06 -9.50 -21.75
C ALA A 102 -7.54 -9.07 -21.78
N LEU A 103 -7.83 -7.77 -21.81
CA LEU A 103 -9.19 -7.24 -21.95
C LEU A 103 -9.80 -7.60 -23.31
N VAL A 104 -9.06 -7.41 -24.40
CA VAL A 104 -9.51 -7.78 -25.76
C VAL A 104 -9.75 -9.29 -25.86
N ALA A 105 -8.83 -10.10 -25.35
CA ALA A 105 -8.98 -11.55 -25.29
C ALA A 105 -10.19 -11.96 -24.42
N SER A 106 -10.43 -11.29 -23.30
CA SER A 106 -11.59 -11.59 -22.45
C SER A 106 -12.90 -11.22 -23.16
N LEU A 107 -12.93 -10.12 -23.93
CA LEU A 107 -14.11 -9.70 -24.69
C LEU A 107 -14.45 -10.69 -25.81
N SER A 108 -13.44 -11.23 -26.51
CA SER A 108 -13.67 -12.23 -27.56
C SER A 108 -14.26 -13.54 -27.00
N THR A 109 -13.93 -13.91 -25.77
CA THR A 109 -14.56 -15.07 -25.11
C THR A 109 -16.01 -14.82 -24.68
N ALA A 110 -16.45 -13.56 -24.55
CA ALA A 110 -17.77 -13.22 -24.01
C ALA A 110 -18.93 -13.68 -24.91
N THR A 111 -18.69 -13.77 -26.23
CA THR A 111 -19.63 -14.28 -27.24
C THR A 111 -19.74 -15.81 -27.22
N ILE A 112 -18.73 -16.50 -26.68
CA ILE A 112 -18.66 -17.95 -26.67
C ILE A 112 -19.39 -18.50 -25.44
N GLY A 113 -20.37 -19.37 -25.68
CA GLY A 113 -21.26 -19.89 -24.64
C GLY A 113 -20.76 -21.10 -23.86
N THR A 114 -19.53 -21.56 -24.10
CA THR A 114 -19.02 -22.82 -23.55
C THR A 114 -18.40 -22.65 -22.16
N ARG A 115 -18.42 -23.71 -21.34
CA ARG A 115 -17.75 -23.70 -20.02
C ARG A 115 -16.25 -23.43 -20.13
N ARG A 116 -15.59 -23.97 -21.16
CA ARG A 116 -14.16 -23.75 -21.43
C ARG A 116 -13.87 -22.26 -21.65
N ALA A 117 -14.67 -21.57 -22.46
CA ALA A 117 -14.52 -20.13 -22.68
C ALA A 117 -14.68 -19.32 -21.38
N ARG A 118 -15.60 -19.73 -20.49
CA ARG A 118 -15.78 -19.06 -19.17
C ARG A 118 -14.60 -19.29 -18.22
N VAL A 119 -13.98 -20.48 -18.24
CA VAL A 119 -12.75 -20.74 -17.48
C VAL A 119 -11.60 -19.89 -18.01
N VAL A 120 -11.44 -19.79 -19.33
CA VAL A 120 -10.43 -18.91 -19.95
C VAL A 120 -10.69 -17.45 -19.58
N ALA A 121 -11.94 -16.98 -19.66
CA ALA A 121 -12.30 -15.63 -19.25
C ALA A 121 -11.97 -15.35 -17.78
N LEU A 122 -12.21 -16.32 -16.88
CA LEU A 122 -11.86 -16.19 -15.47
C LEU A 122 -10.34 -16.12 -15.25
N ALA A 123 -9.56 -16.91 -16.00
CA ALA A 123 -8.10 -16.84 -15.97
C ALA A 123 -7.58 -15.47 -16.48
N LEU A 124 -8.17 -14.95 -17.56
CA LEU A 124 -7.86 -13.62 -18.09
C LEU A 124 -8.24 -12.50 -17.12
N ALA A 125 -9.39 -12.61 -16.45
CA ALA A 125 -9.76 -11.69 -15.37
C ALA A 125 -8.75 -11.75 -14.21
N GLY A 126 -8.17 -12.92 -13.95
CA GLY A 126 -7.06 -13.09 -13.02
C GLY A 126 -5.77 -12.38 -13.46
N ALA A 127 -5.42 -12.48 -14.74
CA ALA A 127 -4.29 -11.74 -15.32
C ALA A 127 -4.52 -10.22 -15.28
N ILE A 128 -5.74 -9.74 -15.56
CA ILE A 128 -6.11 -8.34 -15.40
C ILE A 128 -5.94 -7.90 -13.93
N ALA A 129 -6.36 -8.71 -12.96
CA ALA A 129 -6.13 -8.42 -11.55
C ALA A 129 -4.64 -8.35 -11.19
N LEU A 130 -3.79 -9.20 -11.78
CA LEU A 130 -2.34 -9.14 -11.56
C LEU A 130 -1.75 -7.81 -11.99
N THR A 131 -2.24 -7.24 -13.11
CA THR A 131 -1.78 -5.92 -13.56
C THR A 131 -2.07 -4.80 -12.56
N THR A 132 -3.08 -4.94 -11.71
CA THR A 132 -3.36 -3.96 -10.65
C THR A 132 -2.33 -3.99 -9.52
N ALA A 133 -1.83 -5.18 -9.18
CA ALA A 133 -0.76 -5.35 -8.19
C ALA A 133 0.59 -4.86 -8.75
N LEU A 134 0.88 -5.19 -10.02
CA LEU A 134 2.11 -4.78 -10.72
C LEU A 134 2.19 -3.27 -10.98
N SER A 135 1.06 -2.55 -11.00
CA SER A 135 1.01 -1.09 -11.17
C SER A 135 0.77 -0.33 -9.86
N GLY A 136 0.73 -1.03 -8.72
CA GLY A 136 0.48 -0.45 -7.40
C GLY A 136 1.70 -0.50 -6.47
N HIS A 137 1.53 -0.07 -5.22
CA HIS A 137 2.59 -0.01 -4.20
C HIS A 137 3.26 -1.35 -3.88
N ALA A 138 2.64 -2.48 -4.26
CA ALA A 138 3.24 -3.79 -4.11
C ALA A 138 4.47 -3.97 -5.02
N ALA A 139 4.45 -3.37 -6.21
CA ALA A 139 5.52 -3.43 -7.19
C ALA A 139 6.74 -2.56 -6.82
N ASP A 140 6.61 -1.67 -5.83
CA ASP A 140 7.75 -0.89 -5.29
C ASP A 140 8.85 -1.80 -4.71
N TRP A 141 8.48 -3.03 -4.35
CA TRP A 141 9.41 -4.07 -3.89
C TRP A 141 9.99 -4.92 -5.02
N GLY A 142 9.53 -4.73 -6.26
CA GLY A 142 9.88 -5.50 -7.46
C GLY A 142 8.74 -6.38 -7.96
N ASP A 143 8.74 -6.64 -9.27
CA ASP A 143 7.66 -7.35 -9.97
C ASP A 143 7.47 -8.81 -9.54
N VAL A 144 8.57 -9.49 -9.18
CA VAL A 144 8.59 -10.91 -8.79
C VAL A 144 8.88 -11.01 -7.30
N THR A 145 7.92 -10.59 -6.48
CA THR A 145 8.06 -10.58 -5.02
C THR A 145 6.84 -11.14 -4.30
N PRO A 146 7.00 -11.58 -3.03
CA PRO A 146 5.86 -11.92 -2.18
C PRO A 146 4.84 -10.78 -2.05
N SER A 147 5.29 -9.52 -2.09
CA SER A 147 4.41 -8.35 -2.05
C SER A 147 3.44 -8.29 -3.22
N VAL A 148 3.92 -8.46 -4.45
CA VAL A 148 3.06 -8.51 -5.65
C VAL A 148 2.14 -9.74 -5.61
N LEU A 149 2.66 -10.91 -5.24
CA LEU A 149 1.87 -12.14 -5.16
C LEU A 149 0.73 -12.03 -4.14
N LEU A 150 1.02 -11.54 -2.93
CA LEU A 150 0.01 -11.43 -1.86
C LEU A 150 -1.00 -10.33 -2.15
N ASP A 151 -0.58 -9.21 -2.77
CA ASP A 151 -1.52 -8.19 -3.22
C ASP A 151 -2.44 -8.69 -4.35
N TRP A 152 -1.89 -9.46 -5.31
CA TRP A 152 -2.69 -10.11 -6.34
C TRP A 152 -3.73 -11.08 -5.75
N ILE A 153 -3.31 -11.92 -4.80
CA ILE A 153 -4.24 -12.81 -4.06
C ILE A 153 -5.28 -12.00 -3.30
N HIS A 154 -4.90 -10.88 -2.66
CA HIS A 154 -5.82 -10.00 -1.95
C HIS A 154 -6.90 -9.44 -2.89
N VAL A 155 -6.49 -8.90 -4.04
CA VAL A 155 -7.41 -8.34 -5.05
C VAL A 155 -8.33 -9.42 -5.60
N LEU A 156 -7.82 -10.61 -5.92
CA LEU A 156 -8.63 -11.74 -6.37
C LEU A 156 -9.65 -12.17 -5.32
N ALA A 157 -9.21 -12.36 -4.07
CA ALA A 157 -10.07 -12.80 -2.99
C ALA A 157 -11.15 -11.76 -2.68
N ALA A 158 -10.80 -10.46 -2.63
CA ALA A 158 -11.76 -9.37 -2.46
C ALA A 158 -12.77 -9.33 -3.62
N SER A 159 -12.31 -9.54 -4.85
CA SER A 159 -13.15 -9.56 -6.06
C SER A 159 -14.12 -10.75 -6.08
N LEU A 160 -13.65 -11.95 -5.72
CA LEU A 160 -14.48 -13.15 -5.57
C LEU A 160 -15.56 -12.95 -4.50
N TRP A 161 -15.23 -12.27 -3.40
CA TRP A 161 -16.17 -12.02 -2.32
C TRP A 161 -17.18 -10.91 -2.68
N ILE A 162 -16.72 -9.67 -2.87
CA ILE A 162 -17.58 -8.50 -3.08
C ILE A 162 -18.33 -8.62 -4.41
N GLY A 163 -17.61 -8.95 -5.49
CA GLY A 163 -18.22 -9.14 -6.80
C GLY A 163 -19.15 -10.34 -6.85
N GLY A 164 -18.84 -11.40 -6.10
CA GLY A 164 -19.70 -12.57 -5.98
C GLY A 164 -21.02 -12.28 -5.28
N VAL A 165 -21.07 -11.38 -4.29
CA VAL A 165 -22.33 -10.91 -3.66
C VAL A 165 -23.21 -10.22 -4.70
N VAL A 166 -22.64 -9.32 -5.51
CA VAL A 166 -23.37 -8.62 -6.58
C VAL A 166 -23.86 -9.60 -7.63
N ALA A 167 -23.00 -10.52 -8.09
CA ALA A 167 -23.37 -11.53 -9.07
C ALA A 167 -24.44 -12.49 -8.54
N LEU A 168 -24.39 -12.87 -7.26
CA LEU A 168 -25.43 -13.66 -6.60
C LEU A 168 -26.76 -12.90 -6.58
N ALA A 169 -26.75 -11.59 -6.31
CA ALA A 169 -27.96 -10.77 -6.35
C ALA A 169 -28.58 -10.74 -7.76
N LEU A 170 -27.77 -10.60 -8.81
CA LEU A 170 -28.22 -10.64 -10.20
C LEU A 170 -28.85 -12.00 -10.58
N VAL A 171 -28.33 -13.09 -10.02
CA VAL A 171 -28.83 -14.45 -10.23
C VAL A 171 -30.12 -14.70 -9.46
N ALA A 172 -30.14 -14.40 -8.17
CA ALA A 172 -31.21 -14.76 -7.25
C ALA A 172 -32.40 -13.78 -7.26
N PHE A 173 -32.16 -12.51 -7.58
CA PHE A 173 -33.18 -11.44 -7.48
C PHE A 173 -33.36 -10.63 -8.77
N GLY A 174 -32.66 -10.99 -9.86
CA GLY A 174 -32.79 -10.25 -11.11
C GLY A 174 -34.12 -10.55 -11.84
N PRO A 175 -34.68 -9.61 -12.62
CA PRO A 175 -36.01 -9.74 -13.22
C PRO A 175 -36.23 -11.05 -13.99
N GLY A 176 -37.29 -11.79 -13.70
CA GLY A 176 -37.55 -13.09 -14.35
C GLY A 176 -36.61 -14.22 -13.90
N SER A 177 -35.96 -14.10 -12.74
CA SER A 177 -35.30 -15.23 -12.05
C SER A 177 -36.36 -16.23 -11.54
N ALA A 178 -36.71 -17.22 -12.34
CA ALA A 178 -37.60 -18.32 -11.96
C ALA A 178 -36.82 -19.50 -11.35
N LEU A 179 -35.88 -19.22 -10.43
CA LEU A 179 -35.11 -20.28 -9.77
C LEU A 179 -35.97 -20.95 -8.71
N ALA A 180 -35.97 -22.28 -8.68
CA ALA A 180 -36.59 -23.03 -7.59
C ALA A 180 -35.94 -22.64 -6.24
N PRO A 181 -36.71 -22.57 -5.13
CA PRO A 181 -36.16 -22.22 -3.82
C PRO A 181 -34.99 -23.12 -3.37
N SER A 182 -35.02 -24.40 -3.75
CA SER A 182 -33.94 -25.37 -3.51
C SER A 182 -32.65 -25.00 -4.28
N SER A 183 -32.76 -24.58 -5.54
CA SER A 183 -31.62 -24.11 -6.34
C SER A 183 -30.99 -22.87 -5.73
N VAL A 184 -31.79 -21.88 -5.31
CA VAL A 184 -31.29 -20.67 -4.62
C VAL A 184 -30.51 -21.06 -3.37
N THR A 185 -31.06 -21.97 -2.57
CA THR A 185 -30.43 -22.47 -1.35
C THR A 185 -29.07 -23.14 -1.61
N HIS A 186 -28.99 -24.01 -2.63
CA HIS A 186 -27.74 -24.67 -3.02
C HIS A 186 -26.68 -23.69 -3.55
N ILE A 187 -27.10 -22.73 -4.38
CA ILE A 187 -26.23 -21.67 -4.91
C ILE A 187 -25.66 -20.83 -3.76
N CYS A 188 -26.53 -20.38 -2.84
CA CYS A 188 -26.12 -19.63 -1.65
C CYS A 188 -25.14 -20.42 -0.78
N ALA A 189 -25.36 -21.71 -0.58
CA ALA A 189 -24.45 -22.55 0.21
C ALA A 189 -23.07 -22.70 -0.43
N ARG A 190 -23.00 -22.89 -1.76
CA ARG A 190 -21.73 -22.96 -2.49
C ARG A 190 -21.00 -21.63 -2.48
N PHE A 191 -21.70 -20.53 -2.73
CA PHE A 191 -21.13 -19.19 -2.66
C PHE A 191 -20.63 -18.86 -1.24
N SER A 192 -21.38 -19.22 -0.20
CA SER A 192 -20.97 -18.98 1.19
C SER A 192 -19.64 -19.69 1.54
N ARG A 193 -19.38 -20.88 0.99
CA ARG A 193 -18.09 -21.56 1.12
C ARG A 193 -16.97 -20.79 0.42
N LEU A 194 -17.18 -20.38 -0.83
CA LEU A 194 -16.24 -19.56 -1.59
C LEU A 194 -15.91 -18.25 -0.85
N ALA A 195 -16.94 -17.52 -0.44
CA ALA A 195 -16.80 -16.27 0.32
C ALA A 195 -16.05 -16.45 1.65
N GLY A 196 -16.19 -17.61 2.31
CA GLY A 196 -15.40 -17.93 3.51
C GLY A 196 -13.90 -18.05 3.25
N TRP A 197 -13.54 -18.77 2.18
CA TRP A 197 -12.12 -18.88 1.77
C TRP A 197 -11.57 -17.55 1.27
N SER A 198 -12.37 -16.79 0.51
CA SER A 198 -12.03 -15.44 0.09
C SER A 198 -11.79 -14.51 1.28
N LEU A 199 -12.65 -14.55 2.31
CA LEU A 199 -12.45 -13.76 3.52
C LEU A 199 -11.17 -14.13 4.25
N ALA A 200 -10.87 -15.42 4.41
CA ALA A 200 -9.62 -15.87 5.03
C ALA A 200 -8.40 -15.35 4.26
N ALA A 201 -8.40 -15.45 2.94
CA ALA A 201 -7.33 -14.93 2.09
C ALA A 201 -7.19 -13.40 2.20
N VAL A 202 -8.31 -12.64 2.16
CA VAL A 202 -8.32 -11.17 2.35
C VAL A 202 -7.72 -10.76 3.68
N VAL A 203 -8.05 -11.46 4.78
CA VAL A 203 -7.52 -11.15 6.11
C VAL A 203 -6.02 -11.42 6.17
N LEU A 204 -5.56 -12.60 5.75
CA LEU A 204 -4.14 -12.98 5.81
C LEU A 204 -3.27 -12.06 4.96
N THR A 205 -3.66 -11.84 3.70
CA THR A 205 -2.94 -10.95 2.78
C THR A 205 -3.06 -9.48 3.21
N GLY A 206 -4.19 -9.08 3.77
CA GLY A 206 -4.41 -7.71 4.28
C GLY A 206 -3.50 -7.37 5.47
N VAL A 207 -3.30 -8.32 6.39
CA VAL A 207 -2.34 -8.18 7.49
C VAL A 207 -0.92 -8.01 6.96
N TYR A 208 -0.52 -8.84 5.99
CA TYR A 208 0.78 -8.72 5.34
C TYR A 208 0.95 -7.36 4.65
N ASN A 209 -0.03 -6.94 3.85
CA ASN A 209 0.01 -5.65 3.14
C ASN A 209 0.10 -4.46 4.11
N ALA A 210 -0.62 -4.51 5.25
CA ALA A 210 -0.53 -3.50 6.29
C ALA A 210 0.87 -3.45 6.92
N TRP A 211 1.47 -4.61 7.20
CA TRP A 211 2.83 -4.70 7.74
C TRP A 211 3.88 -4.14 6.78
N VAL A 212 3.75 -4.41 5.49
CA VAL A 212 4.66 -3.88 4.46
C VAL A 212 4.47 -2.36 4.28
N GLN A 213 3.26 -1.83 4.33
CA GLN A 213 2.99 -0.42 3.99
C GLN A 213 3.06 0.55 5.18
N LEU A 214 2.93 0.05 6.42
CA LEU A 214 3.04 0.86 7.64
C LEU A 214 4.40 0.63 8.31
N PRO A 215 5.10 1.69 8.76
CA PRO A 215 6.36 1.54 9.49
C PRO A 215 6.13 1.04 10.93
N ASP A 216 5.05 1.48 11.57
CA ASP A 216 4.65 1.12 12.94
C ASP A 216 3.13 1.30 13.13
N VAL A 217 2.64 0.99 14.34
CA VAL A 217 1.21 1.07 14.69
C VAL A 217 0.74 2.53 14.86
N ALA A 218 1.62 3.45 15.27
CA ALA A 218 1.26 4.86 15.44
C ALA A 218 0.91 5.51 14.10
N ALA A 219 1.56 5.07 13.01
CA ALA A 219 1.26 5.49 11.66
C ALA A 219 -0.22 5.27 11.24
N LEU A 220 -0.96 4.35 11.88
CA LEU A 220 -2.40 4.17 11.64
C LEU A 220 -3.22 5.41 11.99
N ARG A 221 -2.88 6.09 13.10
CA ARG A 221 -3.60 7.29 13.54
C ARG A 221 -2.94 8.57 13.02
N ASP A 222 -1.63 8.57 12.89
CA ASP A 222 -0.86 9.80 12.67
C ASP A 222 -0.78 10.16 11.17
N THR A 223 -0.95 9.19 10.26
CA THR A 223 -0.85 9.43 8.80
C THR A 223 -2.22 9.50 8.10
N PRO A 224 -2.35 10.25 6.98
CA PRO A 224 -3.56 10.22 6.15
C PRO A 224 -3.86 8.80 5.62
N TYR A 225 -2.83 8.09 5.17
CA TYR A 225 -2.92 6.71 4.70
C TYR A 225 -3.51 5.80 5.79
N GLY A 226 -2.97 5.88 7.00
CA GLY A 226 -3.42 5.10 8.17
C GLY A 226 -4.89 5.36 8.52
N ARG A 227 -5.33 6.62 8.50
CA ARG A 227 -6.72 6.99 8.80
C ARG A 227 -7.72 6.43 7.78
N VAL A 228 -7.38 6.47 6.49
CA VAL A 228 -8.19 5.83 5.43
C VAL A 228 -8.21 4.31 5.61
N LEU A 229 -7.08 3.71 5.98
CA LEU A 229 -7.02 2.28 6.27
C LEU A 229 -7.88 1.89 7.48
N LEU A 230 -7.89 2.68 8.56
CA LEU A 230 -8.78 2.48 9.71
C LEU A 230 -10.26 2.54 9.31
N ALA A 231 -10.64 3.54 8.50
CA ALA A 231 -11.99 3.62 7.96
C ALA A 231 -12.36 2.39 7.12
N LYS A 232 -11.43 1.90 6.28
CA LYS A 232 -11.60 0.68 5.48
C LYS A 232 -11.80 -0.54 6.39
N LEU A 233 -10.98 -0.69 7.43
CA LEU A 233 -11.08 -1.79 8.39
C LEU A 233 -12.42 -1.77 9.14
N ALA A 234 -12.88 -0.59 9.56
CA ALA A 234 -14.19 -0.45 10.20
C ALA A 234 -15.33 -0.91 9.29
N LEU A 235 -15.34 -0.48 8.01
CA LEU A 235 -16.33 -0.95 7.04
C LEU A 235 -16.24 -2.45 6.76
N VAL A 236 -15.02 -3.01 6.67
CA VAL A 236 -14.82 -4.45 6.50
C VAL A 236 -15.35 -5.23 7.70
N VAL A 237 -15.15 -4.76 8.93
CA VAL A 237 -15.72 -5.39 10.13
C VAL A 237 -17.24 -5.43 10.06
N VAL A 238 -17.88 -4.32 9.69
CA VAL A 238 -19.35 -4.28 9.50
C VAL A 238 -19.79 -5.27 8.41
N LEU A 239 -19.08 -5.31 7.28
CA LEU A 239 -19.38 -6.23 6.18
C LEU A 239 -19.20 -7.71 6.59
N VAL A 240 -18.18 -8.03 7.39
CA VAL A 240 -17.96 -9.38 7.94
C VAL A 240 -19.07 -9.77 8.91
N LEU A 241 -19.56 -8.85 9.74
CA LEU A 241 -20.67 -9.11 10.66
C LEU A 241 -21.98 -9.38 9.91
N LEU A 242 -22.25 -8.66 8.82
CA LEU A 242 -23.37 -8.92 7.92
C LEU A 242 -23.24 -10.27 7.22
N GLY A 243 -22.08 -10.55 6.60
CA GLY A 243 -21.82 -11.82 5.92
C GLY A 243 -21.86 -13.02 6.87
N GLY A 244 -21.35 -12.86 8.10
CA GLY A 244 -21.44 -13.85 9.16
C GLY A 244 -22.89 -14.09 9.59
N THR A 245 -23.70 -13.03 9.70
CA THR A 245 -25.14 -13.14 9.98
C THR A 245 -25.85 -13.92 8.87
N ASN A 246 -25.52 -13.63 7.61
CA ASN A 246 -26.05 -14.35 6.45
C ASN A 246 -25.68 -15.84 6.49
N ARG A 247 -24.42 -16.16 6.79
CA ARG A 247 -23.90 -17.54 6.83
C ARG A 247 -24.38 -18.36 8.02
N TYR A 248 -24.40 -17.79 9.22
CA TYR A 248 -24.58 -18.54 10.47
C TYR A 248 -25.96 -18.39 11.10
N ALA A 249 -26.77 -17.42 10.66
CA ALA A 249 -28.13 -17.23 11.18
C ALA A 249 -29.22 -17.37 10.12
N LEU A 250 -29.03 -16.81 8.92
CA LEU A 250 -30.05 -16.80 7.86
C LEU A 250 -30.01 -18.08 7.02
N LEU A 251 -28.85 -18.44 6.48
CA LEU A 251 -28.71 -19.62 5.62
C LEU A 251 -29.14 -20.94 6.30
N PRO A 252 -28.82 -21.23 7.58
CA PRO A 252 -29.31 -22.42 8.30
C PRO A 252 -30.83 -22.53 8.37
N ARG A 253 -31.54 -21.40 8.43
CA ARG A 253 -33.01 -21.37 8.47
C ARG A 253 -33.62 -21.66 7.09
N LEU A 254 -32.88 -21.40 6.02
CA LEU A 254 -33.27 -21.71 4.65
C LEU A 254 -32.92 -23.16 4.27
N THR A 255 -31.80 -23.69 4.76
CA THR A 255 -31.34 -25.06 4.47
C THR A 255 -31.90 -26.11 5.42
N GLY A 256 -32.43 -25.72 6.59
CA GLY A 256 -32.81 -26.63 7.67
C GLY A 256 -31.61 -27.27 8.41
N LEU A 257 -30.37 -26.90 8.04
CA LEU A 257 -29.15 -27.47 8.62
C LEU A 257 -28.56 -26.53 9.68
N PRO A 258 -28.46 -26.92 10.96
CA PRO A 258 -27.99 -26.04 12.02
C PRO A 258 -26.49 -25.71 11.86
N ALA A 259 -26.14 -24.42 11.95
CA ALA A 259 -24.75 -24.00 12.05
C ALA A 259 -24.15 -24.39 13.42
N ARG A 260 -23.12 -25.24 13.42
CA ARG A 260 -22.41 -25.71 14.63
C ARG A 260 -21.03 -25.05 14.74
N GLY A 261 -20.55 -24.81 15.96
CA GLY A 261 -19.20 -24.28 16.25
C GLY A 261 -19.15 -23.01 17.11
N LEU A 262 -17.96 -22.65 17.58
CA LEU A 262 -17.72 -21.45 18.41
C LEU A 262 -18.01 -20.16 17.65
N VAL A 263 -17.54 -20.05 16.40
CA VAL A 263 -17.77 -18.88 15.53
C VAL A 263 -19.27 -18.67 15.27
N ALA A 264 -20.01 -19.73 14.98
CA ALA A 264 -21.46 -19.66 14.76
C ALA A 264 -22.21 -19.16 16.02
N ARG A 265 -21.79 -19.62 17.21
CA ARG A 265 -22.34 -19.14 18.49
C ARG A 265 -22.01 -17.66 18.74
N GLY A 266 -20.76 -17.25 18.51
CA GLY A 266 -20.31 -15.88 18.66
C GLY A 266 -21.08 -14.91 17.77
N VAL A 267 -21.14 -15.19 16.47
CA VAL A 267 -21.87 -14.37 15.49
C VAL A 267 -23.35 -14.29 15.83
N ARG A 268 -23.98 -15.40 16.23
CA ARG A 268 -25.39 -15.40 16.63
C ARG A 268 -25.64 -14.50 17.84
N ARG A 269 -24.78 -14.57 18.87
CA ARG A 269 -24.86 -13.72 20.07
C ARG A 269 -24.65 -12.23 19.73
N CYS A 270 -23.59 -11.89 18.99
CA CYS A 270 -23.33 -10.51 18.58
C CYS A 270 -24.50 -9.94 17.77
N ARG A 271 -25.04 -10.71 16.82
CA ARG A 271 -26.21 -10.31 16.04
C ARG A 271 -27.44 -10.08 16.91
N LEU A 272 -27.72 -10.97 17.86
CA LEU A 272 -28.83 -10.80 18.81
C LEU A 272 -28.65 -9.54 19.66
N ALA A 273 -27.43 -9.25 20.11
CA ALA A 273 -27.12 -8.05 20.88
C ALA A 273 -27.28 -6.75 20.06
N LEU A 274 -26.83 -6.75 18.80
CA LEU A 274 -26.83 -5.55 17.95
C LEU A 274 -28.17 -5.31 17.22
N PHE A 275 -28.86 -6.37 16.81
CA PHE A 275 -30.00 -6.28 15.87
C PHE A 275 -31.25 -7.04 16.34
N GLY A 276 -31.24 -7.63 17.53
CA GLY A 276 -32.37 -8.37 18.08
C GLY A 276 -32.73 -9.66 17.32
N PRO A 277 -33.88 -10.30 17.65
CA PRO A 277 -34.31 -11.55 17.00
C PRO A 277 -34.68 -11.33 15.53
N ALA A 278 -34.06 -12.09 14.62
CA ALA A 278 -34.36 -12.01 13.19
C ALA A 278 -35.73 -12.62 12.88
N ARG A 279 -36.60 -11.85 12.22
CA ARG A 279 -37.64 -12.39 11.34
C ARG A 279 -37.05 -12.51 9.94
N VAL A 280 -37.09 -13.70 9.34
CA VAL A 280 -36.60 -13.93 7.97
C VAL A 280 -37.74 -13.58 7.02
N SER A 281 -37.48 -12.65 6.10
CA SER A 281 -38.41 -12.32 5.02
C SER A 281 -37.61 -12.16 3.72
N PRO A 282 -38.13 -12.61 2.57
CA PRO A 282 -37.45 -12.46 1.28
C PRO A 282 -37.09 -11.00 0.95
N SER A 283 -37.96 -10.04 1.27
CA SER A 283 -37.70 -8.61 1.05
C SER A 283 -36.52 -8.10 1.88
N ARG A 284 -36.38 -8.57 3.13
CA ARG A 284 -35.22 -8.25 3.98
C ARG A 284 -33.91 -8.84 3.45
N LEU A 285 -33.96 -10.01 2.80
CA LEU A 285 -32.76 -10.62 2.22
C LEU A 285 -32.21 -9.76 1.07
N VAL A 286 -33.09 -9.25 0.21
CA VAL A 286 -32.70 -8.30 -0.87
C VAL A 286 -32.08 -7.04 -0.28
N THR A 287 -32.70 -6.44 0.74
CA THR A 287 -32.15 -5.25 1.40
C THR A 287 -30.79 -5.50 2.02
N VAL A 288 -30.60 -6.64 2.71
CA VAL A 288 -29.31 -6.99 3.32
C VAL A 288 -28.24 -7.18 2.25
N VAL A 289 -28.54 -7.88 1.16
CA VAL A 289 -27.59 -8.08 0.05
C VAL A 289 -27.26 -6.75 -0.63
N ALA A 290 -28.24 -5.84 -0.78
CA ALA A 290 -27.99 -4.49 -1.28
C ALA A 290 -27.10 -3.68 -0.34
N CYS A 291 -27.29 -3.77 0.98
CA CYS A 291 -26.41 -3.16 1.97
C CYS A 291 -24.99 -3.74 1.92
N GLU A 292 -24.83 -5.06 1.77
CA GLU A 292 -23.52 -5.71 1.60
C GLU A 292 -22.82 -5.21 0.32
N ALA A 293 -23.55 -5.11 -0.80
CA ALA A 293 -23.02 -4.58 -2.05
C ALA A 293 -22.59 -3.11 -1.92
N ALA A 294 -23.40 -2.27 -1.26
CA ALA A 294 -23.08 -0.86 -1.03
C ALA A 294 -21.85 -0.69 -0.13
N LEU A 295 -21.76 -1.46 0.97
CA LEU A 295 -20.57 -1.47 1.84
C LEU A 295 -19.34 -1.97 1.10
N GLY A 296 -19.48 -3.02 0.27
CA GLY A 296 -18.41 -3.50 -0.60
C GLY A 296 -17.92 -2.42 -1.56
N ALA A 297 -18.85 -1.69 -2.20
CA ALA A 297 -18.51 -0.56 -3.07
C ALA A 297 -17.78 0.56 -2.31
N ALA A 298 -18.20 0.88 -1.08
CA ALA A 298 -17.52 1.86 -0.23
C ALA A 298 -16.10 1.41 0.17
N VAL A 299 -15.90 0.12 0.50
CA VAL A 299 -14.58 -0.46 0.78
C VAL A 299 -13.66 -0.37 -0.45
N LEU A 300 -14.18 -0.62 -1.65
CA LEU A 300 -13.43 -0.42 -2.90
C LEU A 300 -13.11 1.06 -3.14
N GLY A 301 -14.00 1.98 -2.78
CA GLY A 301 -13.75 3.42 -2.83
C GLY A 301 -12.60 3.86 -1.93
N LEU A 302 -12.60 3.41 -0.66
CA LEU A 302 -11.46 3.66 0.25
C LEU A 302 -10.18 2.98 -0.24
N THR A 303 -10.28 1.84 -0.92
CA THR A 303 -9.12 1.18 -1.55
C THR A 303 -8.56 1.99 -2.71
N ALA A 304 -9.42 2.64 -3.51
CA ALA A 304 -9.00 3.56 -4.55
C ALA A 304 -8.28 4.78 -3.97
N VAL A 305 -8.79 5.35 -2.87
CA VAL A 305 -8.10 6.44 -2.14
C VAL A 305 -6.73 5.97 -1.64
N LEU A 306 -6.65 4.82 -0.97
CA LEU A 306 -5.37 4.27 -0.49
C LEU A 306 -4.35 4.08 -1.62
N GLY A 307 -4.82 3.65 -2.78
CA GLY A 307 -3.98 3.44 -3.94
C GLY A 307 -3.39 4.73 -4.53
N GLU A 308 -4.07 5.86 -4.38
CA GLU A 308 -3.59 7.18 -4.82
C GLU A 308 -2.84 7.94 -3.71
N THR A 309 -2.92 7.48 -2.47
CA THR A 309 -2.14 8.03 -1.36
C THR A 309 -0.79 7.35 -1.21
N THR A 310 0.25 8.11 -0.90
CA THR A 310 1.58 7.57 -0.58
C THR A 310 1.49 6.72 0.70
N PRO A 311 2.02 5.48 0.70
CA PRO A 311 2.07 4.65 1.91
C PRO A 311 2.83 5.34 3.04
N ALA A 312 2.40 5.11 4.29
CA ALA A 312 3.01 5.74 5.45
C ALA A 312 4.53 5.48 5.55
N ARG A 313 4.99 4.28 5.18
CA ARG A 313 6.40 3.92 5.18
C ARG A 313 7.22 4.79 4.20
N HIS A 314 6.64 5.10 3.03
CA HIS A 314 7.29 5.97 2.04
C HIS A 314 7.17 7.46 2.41
N ALA A 315 6.08 7.87 3.07
CA ALA A 315 5.91 9.25 3.54
C ALA A 315 6.99 9.66 4.56
N GLY A 316 7.40 8.74 5.45
CA GLY A 316 8.50 8.98 6.38
C GLY A 316 9.83 9.28 5.68
N HIS A 317 10.12 8.64 4.54
CA HIS A 317 11.31 8.95 3.74
C HIS A 317 11.25 10.32 3.08
N VAL A 318 10.09 10.73 2.55
CA VAL A 318 9.92 12.05 1.91
C VAL A 318 9.96 13.17 2.96
N ALA A 319 9.35 12.97 4.12
CA ALA A 319 9.43 13.92 5.24
C ALA A 319 10.87 14.07 5.74
N HIS A 320 11.61 12.95 5.84
CA HIS A 320 13.04 13.02 6.13
C HIS A 320 13.79 13.83 5.06
N VAL A 321 13.58 13.60 3.76
CA VAL A 321 14.25 14.38 2.69
C VAL A 321 13.90 15.89 2.76
N ALA A 322 12.71 16.25 3.22
CA ALA A 322 12.31 17.65 3.41
C ALA A 322 12.99 18.29 4.64
N ASP A 323 13.11 17.55 5.75
CA ASP A 323 13.77 18.00 7.00
C ASP A 323 15.30 18.09 6.84
N VAL A 324 15.85 17.24 5.98
CA VAL A 324 17.26 17.14 5.57
C VAL A 324 17.81 18.41 4.91
N ASN A 325 16.94 19.31 4.40
CA ASN A 325 17.35 20.62 3.85
C ASN A 325 17.57 21.73 4.91
N GLY A 326 17.46 21.44 6.21
CA GLY A 326 18.02 22.30 7.27
C GLY A 326 17.56 23.77 7.21
N GLY A 327 16.30 24.03 6.86
CA GLY A 327 15.63 25.31 7.08
C GLY A 327 16.16 26.53 6.32
N ARG A 328 16.90 26.39 5.21
CA ARG A 328 17.15 27.51 4.27
C ARG A 328 16.57 27.22 2.91
N ASP A 329 15.98 28.24 2.30
CA ASP A 329 15.50 28.18 0.94
C ASP A 329 16.64 27.88 -0.05
N PRO A 330 16.36 27.15 -1.15
CA PRO A 330 17.34 26.91 -2.20
C PRO A 330 17.93 28.23 -2.72
N ILE A 331 19.26 28.28 -2.88
CA ILE A 331 19.90 29.39 -3.59
C ILE A 331 19.53 29.27 -5.07
N ARG A 332 18.77 30.23 -5.59
CA ARG A 332 18.43 30.31 -7.02
C ARG A 332 19.41 31.25 -7.69
N ALA A 333 20.10 30.77 -8.72
CA ALA A 333 21.03 31.55 -9.54
C ALA A 333 20.83 31.21 -11.02
N THR A 334 20.97 32.20 -11.89
CA THR A 334 21.04 31.98 -13.35
C THR A 334 22.45 31.53 -13.75
N MET A 335 22.59 30.94 -14.94
CA MET A 335 23.91 30.55 -15.47
C MET A 335 24.84 31.77 -15.63
N GLU A 336 24.29 32.93 -15.98
CA GLU A 336 25.05 34.18 -16.11
C GLU A 336 25.58 34.65 -14.76
N GLN A 337 24.73 34.64 -13.71
CA GLN A 337 25.15 34.95 -12.33
C GLN A 337 26.21 33.99 -11.80
N LEU A 338 26.15 32.71 -12.20
CA LEU A 338 27.18 31.73 -11.83
C LEU A 338 28.51 32.02 -12.53
N HIS A 339 28.51 32.34 -13.83
CA HIS A 339 29.73 32.71 -14.55
C HIS A 339 30.38 33.97 -13.95
N GLU A 340 29.60 35.00 -13.62
CA GLU A 340 30.09 36.21 -12.95
C GLU A 340 30.67 35.93 -11.56
N ALA A 341 30.18 34.89 -10.88
CA ALA A 341 30.66 34.48 -9.55
C ALA A 341 31.79 33.44 -9.60
N GLY A 342 32.34 33.11 -10.77
CA GLY A 342 33.41 32.12 -10.90
C GLY A 342 32.95 30.66 -10.77
N GLY A 343 31.68 30.39 -11.06
CA GLY A 343 31.10 29.04 -11.12
C GLY A 343 30.40 28.57 -9.83
N VAL A 344 30.51 29.32 -8.73
CA VAL A 344 29.89 28.99 -7.44
C VAL A 344 29.05 30.18 -6.97
N PRO A 345 27.79 29.99 -6.53
CA PRO A 345 26.99 31.10 -6.03
C PRO A 345 27.67 31.85 -4.88
N ARG A 346 27.59 33.18 -4.87
CA ARG A 346 28.09 33.99 -3.74
C ARG A 346 27.43 33.57 -2.43
N GLY A 347 28.25 33.30 -1.40
CA GLY A 347 27.77 32.86 -0.10
C GLY A 347 27.35 31.38 -0.04
N TRP A 348 27.62 30.60 -1.10
CA TRP A 348 27.52 29.15 -1.03
C TRP A 348 28.55 28.60 -0.07
N VAL A 349 28.10 27.70 0.80
CA VAL A 349 28.95 26.92 1.70
C VAL A 349 28.38 25.50 1.67
N PHE A 350 29.26 24.50 1.58
CA PHE A 350 28.85 23.10 1.70
C PHE A 350 28.17 22.88 3.06
N ARG A 351 26.95 22.33 3.04
CA ARG A 351 26.19 22.01 4.26
C ARG A 351 25.89 20.53 4.29
N LEU A 352 26.24 19.90 5.40
CA LEU A 352 25.83 18.53 5.66
C LEU A 352 24.32 18.51 5.91
N PRO A 353 23.59 17.63 5.21
CA PRO A 353 22.18 17.39 5.48
C PRO A 353 21.96 16.81 6.89
N SER A 354 20.76 16.92 7.45
CA SER A 354 20.50 16.38 8.80
C SER A 354 20.50 14.85 8.84
N GLY A 355 20.98 14.26 9.94
CA GLY A 355 20.89 12.81 10.20
C GLY A 355 19.87 12.42 11.28
N ASN A 356 19.80 11.13 11.59
CA ASN A 356 18.98 10.54 12.64
C ASN A 356 19.83 10.22 13.89
N PRO A 357 19.62 10.90 15.03
CA PRO A 357 20.41 10.70 16.25
C PRO A 357 20.35 9.28 16.83
N ARG A 358 19.23 8.56 16.67
CA ARG A 358 19.11 7.19 17.19
C ARG A 358 19.98 6.23 16.40
N ARG A 359 19.92 6.30 15.07
CA ARG A 359 20.82 5.50 14.20
C ARG A 359 22.27 5.92 14.40
N GLY A 360 22.53 7.21 14.63
CA GLY A 360 23.86 7.72 14.94
C GLY A 360 24.46 7.12 16.20
N ARG A 361 23.62 6.91 17.24
CA ARG A 361 24.03 6.19 18.45
C ARG A 361 24.43 4.75 18.14
N ASP A 362 23.70 4.06 17.26
CA ASP A 362 24.04 2.70 16.84
C ASP A 362 25.35 2.68 16.04
N VAL A 363 25.60 3.67 15.18
CA VAL A 363 26.87 3.84 14.47
C VAL A 363 28.02 4.08 15.46
N PHE A 364 27.83 4.94 16.45
CA PHE A 364 28.82 5.25 17.50
C PHE A 364 29.23 3.98 18.29
N VAL A 365 28.27 3.09 18.57
CA VAL A 365 28.53 1.81 19.22
C VAL A 365 29.20 0.81 18.27
N ARG A 366 28.69 0.68 17.05
CA ARG A 366 29.21 -0.27 16.03
C ARG A 366 30.66 0.02 15.66
N LEU A 367 31.04 1.29 15.55
CA LEU A 367 32.41 1.72 15.28
C LEU A 367 33.26 1.82 16.55
N GLU A 368 32.67 1.49 17.69
CA GLU A 368 33.31 1.46 19.01
C GLU A 368 34.00 2.78 19.37
N CYS A 369 33.40 3.91 18.98
CA CYS A 369 33.93 5.25 19.25
C CYS A 369 34.13 5.51 20.75
N PHE A 370 33.34 4.83 21.59
CA PHE A 370 33.48 4.85 23.06
C PHE A 370 34.81 4.30 23.58
N ARG A 371 35.57 3.53 22.77
CA ARG A 371 36.89 3.03 23.18
C ARG A 371 37.88 4.17 23.39
N CYS A 372 37.75 5.28 22.66
CA CYS A 372 38.61 6.45 22.82
C CYS A 372 37.89 7.63 23.45
N HIS A 373 36.59 7.77 23.24
CA HIS A 373 35.83 8.95 23.66
C HIS A 373 34.87 8.67 24.81
N ARG A 374 34.85 9.59 25.79
CA ARG A 374 33.88 9.57 26.89
C ARG A 374 32.68 10.47 26.59
N LEU A 375 31.48 10.01 26.94
CA LEU A 375 30.22 10.78 26.95
C LEU A 375 29.55 10.62 28.32
N ARG A 376 29.40 11.71 29.09
CA ARG A 376 28.71 11.67 30.40
C ARG A 376 27.21 11.54 30.22
N GLY A 377 26.59 10.66 31.01
CA GLY A 377 25.16 10.39 30.95
C GLY A 377 24.77 9.22 30.04
N GLU A 378 25.70 8.73 29.22
CA GLU A 378 25.56 7.50 28.47
C GLU A 378 26.22 6.32 29.20
N SER A 379 25.65 5.13 29.05
CA SER A 379 26.13 3.91 29.72
C SER A 379 27.06 3.11 28.81
N TYR A 380 28.27 3.62 28.58
CA TYR A 380 29.34 2.92 27.84
C TYR A 380 30.47 2.46 28.78
N PRO A 381 31.24 1.43 28.40
CA PRO A 381 32.48 1.09 29.10
C PRO A 381 33.44 2.28 29.18
N PRO A 382 34.29 2.37 30.22
CA PRO A 382 35.31 3.41 30.29
C PRO A 382 36.27 3.32 29.09
N PRO A 383 36.69 4.44 28.49
CA PRO A 383 37.56 4.43 27.32
C PRO A 383 38.93 3.84 27.67
N SER A 384 39.45 3.01 26.76
CA SER A 384 40.76 2.37 26.84
C SER A 384 41.83 3.06 25.98
N GLY A 385 41.41 3.96 25.07
CA GLY A 385 42.26 4.76 24.18
C GLY A 385 42.28 6.23 24.55
N ALA A 386 43.22 6.97 23.95
CA ALA A 386 43.36 8.41 24.15
C ALA A 386 42.47 9.18 23.16
N GLY A 387 41.34 9.70 23.63
CA GLY A 387 40.50 10.65 22.90
C GLY A 387 39.95 11.73 23.84
N PRO A 388 39.67 12.94 23.35
CA PRO A 388 39.01 13.97 24.15
C PRO A 388 37.59 13.55 24.55
N GLU A 389 37.13 14.07 25.68
CA GLU A 389 35.74 13.90 26.12
C GLU A 389 34.80 14.63 25.16
N LEU A 390 33.75 13.95 24.67
CA LEU A 390 32.81 14.50 23.69
C LEU A 390 31.52 15.05 24.33
N THR A 391 31.39 15.00 25.65
CA THR A 391 30.26 15.61 26.37
C THR A 391 30.17 17.10 26.03
N GLY A 392 29.02 17.58 25.54
CA GLY A 392 28.85 18.99 25.17
C GLY A 392 29.27 19.33 23.74
N ILE A 393 29.84 18.39 22.96
CA ILE A 393 30.40 18.69 21.62
C ILE A 393 29.40 19.39 20.69
N GLY A 394 28.14 18.97 20.71
CA GLY A 394 27.08 19.57 19.90
C GLY A 394 26.76 21.03 20.22
N GLY A 395 27.13 21.52 21.41
CA GLY A 395 27.00 22.92 21.81
C GLY A 395 28.25 23.76 21.54
N HIS A 396 29.40 23.12 21.32
CA HIS A 396 30.69 23.79 21.16
C HIS A 396 31.16 23.90 19.72
N HIS A 397 30.74 22.97 18.85
CA HIS A 397 31.24 22.89 17.49
C HIS A 397 30.11 22.83 16.45
N PRO A 398 30.28 23.46 15.28
CA PRO A 398 29.33 23.32 14.19
C PRO A 398 29.40 21.90 13.62
N ARG A 399 28.28 21.40 13.10
CA ARG A 399 28.18 20.07 12.48
C ARG A 399 29.24 19.77 11.41
N SER A 400 29.62 20.78 10.63
CA SER A 400 30.65 20.63 9.61
C SER A 400 32.02 20.31 10.20
N TYR A 401 32.36 20.91 11.34
CA TYR A 401 33.60 20.63 12.05
C TYR A 401 33.61 19.22 12.64
N ILE A 402 32.47 18.79 13.22
CA ILE A 402 32.33 17.42 13.76
C ILE A 402 32.49 16.40 12.63
N ALA A 403 31.87 16.63 11.48
CA ALA A 403 31.98 15.74 10.32
C ALA A 403 33.39 15.69 9.73
N GLU A 404 34.06 16.84 9.59
CA GLU A 404 35.44 16.92 9.11
C GLU A 404 36.40 16.20 10.05
N SER A 405 36.22 16.34 11.37
CA SER A 405 37.04 15.66 12.36
C SER A 405 36.92 14.13 12.30
N ILE A 406 35.81 13.59 11.77
CA ILE A 406 35.60 12.15 11.58
C ILE A 406 36.17 11.67 10.24
N LEU A 407 35.99 12.45 9.16
CA LEU A 407 36.43 12.08 7.81
C LEU A 407 37.91 12.35 7.54
N ASP A 408 38.44 13.40 8.16
CA ASP A 408 39.84 13.79 8.08
C ASP A 408 40.34 14.22 9.47
N PRO A 409 40.65 13.27 10.35
CA PRO A 409 41.16 13.56 11.70
C PRO A 409 42.52 14.27 11.69
N ASN A 410 43.16 14.44 10.52
CA ASN A 410 44.40 15.19 10.38
C ASN A 410 44.19 16.63 9.90
N ALA A 411 42.96 17.02 9.55
CA ALA A 411 42.63 18.40 9.19
C ALA A 411 42.88 19.36 10.36
N VAL A 412 42.59 18.90 11.59
CA VAL A 412 42.88 19.62 12.84
C VAL A 412 43.32 18.61 13.90
N ILE A 413 44.60 18.67 14.29
CA ILE A 413 45.16 17.82 15.35
C ILE A 413 45.26 18.64 16.64
N ILE A 414 44.63 18.15 17.71
CA ILE A 414 44.71 18.77 19.03
C ILE A 414 46.03 18.38 19.69
N GLU A 415 46.80 19.37 20.16
CA GLU A 415 48.00 19.12 20.94
C GLU A 415 47.62 18.55 22.32
N GLY A 416 48.04 17.33 22.61
CA GLY A 416 47.74 16.66 23.87
C GLY A 416 48.33 15.24 23.95
N PRO A 417 48.45 14.68 25.17
CA PRO A 417 49.05 13.37 25.36
C PRO A 417 48.20 12.28 24.70
N GLY A 418 48.80 11.56 23.74
CA GLY A 418 48.20 10.38 23.09
C GLY A 418 47.31 10.64 21.88
N TYR A 419 47.10 11.91 21.48
CA TYR A 419 46.31 12.25 20.29
C TYR A 419 47.11 12.22 18.99
N THR A 420 48.43 12.22 19.08
CA THR A 420 49.34 12.23 17.93
C THR A 420 50.28 11.03 17.99
N GLY A 421 50.40 10.31 16.88
CA GLY A 421 51.31 9.18 16.71
C GLY A 421 52.75 9.63 16.44
N PRO A 422 53.71 8.68 16.40
CA PRO A 422 55.12 8.98 16.13
C PRO A 422 55.40 9.62 14.76
N ASP A 423 54.46 9.49 13.83
CA ASP A 423 54.48 10.07 12.47
C ASP A 423 53.92 11.50 12.42
N GLY A 424 53.55 12.07 13.58
CA GLY A 424 52.96 13.41 13.66
C GLY A 424 51.49 13.47 13.23
N ARG A 425 50.84 12.33 12.99
CA ARG A 425 49.43 12.25 12.56
C ARG A 425 48.51 11.92 13.72
N SER A 426 47.22 12.18 13.56
CA SER A 426 46.20 11.83 14.56
C SER A 426 46.18 10.32 14.82
N THR A 427 46.06 9.91 16.09
CA THR A 427 45.85 8.51 16.46
C THR A 427 44.42 8.03 16.22
N MET A 428 43.50 8.95 15.89
CA MET A 428 42.15 8.61 15.48
C MET A 428 42.19 7.89 14.12
N PRO A 429 41.56 6.70 14.00
CA PRO A 429 41.49 5.99 12.73
C PRO A 429 40.79 6.81 11.64
N ASP A 430 41.17 6.57 10.39
CA ASP A 430 40.43 7.06 9.23
C ASP A 430 39.20 6.20 9.00
N TYR A 431 38.03 6.82 8.90
CA TYR A 431 36.75 6.12 8.74
C TYR A 431 36.16 6.23 7.32
N ARG A 432 36.85 6.83 6.35
CA ARG A 432 36.32 7.08 5.00
C ARG A 432 35.90 5.81 4.25
N ASP A 433 36.60 4.71 4.47
CA ASP A 433 36.33 3.42 3.79
C ASP A 433 35.28 2.56 4.52
N VAL A 434 34.86 2.96 5.73
CA VAL A 434 33.94 2.18 6.58
C VAL A 434 32.62 2.91 6.87
N LEU A 435 32.59 4.24 6.77
CA LEU A 435 31.38 5.04 6.90
C LEU A 435 30.71 5.21 5.54
N SER A 436 29.44 4.81 5.43
CA SER A 436 28.59 5.35 4.37
C SER A 436 28.30 6.83 4.64
N VAL A 437 27.91 7.58 3.60
CA VAL A 437 27.44 8.97 3.77
C VAL A 437 26.31 9.04 4.79
N ALA A 438 25.37 8.09 4.77
CA ALA A 438 24.28 8.04 5.75
C ALA A 438 24.76 7.83 7.18
N ASP A 439 25.76 6.95 7.39
CA ASP A 439 26.32 6.70 8.71
C ASP A 439 26.98 7.96 9.29
N LEU A 440 27.71 8.71 8.46
CA LEU A 440 28.32 9.98 8.88
C LEU A 440 27.26 10.99 9.31
N LEU A 441 26.21 11.19 8.50
CA LEU A 441 25.15 12.16 8.82
C LEU A 441 24.45 11.80 10.13
N ASP A 442 24.09 10.52 10.30
CA ASP A 442 23.44 10.03 11.50
C ASP A 442 24.34 10.17 12.73
N LEU A 443 25.63 9.81 12.62
CA LEU A 443 26.62 9.93 13.70
C LEU A 443 26.82 11.40 14.13
N VAL A 444 26.95 12.32 13.18
CA VAL A 444 27.04 13.76 13.46
C VAL A 444 25.78 14.25 14.18
N ALA A 445 24.59 13.84 13.73
CA ALA A 445 23.33 14.20 14.38
C ALA A 445 23.24 13.69 15.82
N TYR A 446 23.77 12.50 16.11
CA TYR A 446 23.87 11.99 17.48
C TYR A 446 24.80 12.85 18.35
N LEU A 447 25.98 13.20 17.85
CA LEU A 447 26.93 14.05 18.58
C LEU A 447 26.38 15.47 18.81
N GLU A 448 25.58 16.01 17.88
CA GLU A 448 24.85 17.26 18.09
C GLU A 448 23.91 17.20 19.30
N THR A 449 23.25 16.05 19.55
CA THR A 449 22.36 15.90 20.73
C THR A 449 23.10 15.91 22.07
N GLN A 450 24.43 15.77 22.07
CA GLN A 450 25.23 15.82 23.30
C GLN A 450 25.42 17.26 23.82
N GLY A 451 24.74 18.25 23.21
CA GLY A 451 24.88 19.68 23.46
C GLY A 451 24.12 20.28 24.65
N GLY A 452 23.60 19.51 25.64
CA GLY A 452 23.11 20.18 26.86
C GLY A 452 22.52 19.35 28.00
N VAL A 453 23.00 19.62 29.23
CA VAL A 453 22.20 19.85 30.45
C VAL A 453 22.95 20.81 31.42
N HIS A 454 22.78 22.13 31.28
CA HIS A 454 22.66 23.01 32.46
C HIS A 454 21.16 23.08 32.80
N ARG A 455 20.67 22.10 33.57
CA ARG A 455 19.41 22.24 34.29
C ARG A 455 19.69 23.18 35.47
N HIS A 456 19.15 24.39 35.43
CA HIS A 456 18.87 25.12 36.67
C HIS A 456 18.02 24.21 37.55
N ARG A 457 18.55 23.83 38.71
CA ARG A 457 17.75 23.38 39.85
C ARG A 457 17.09 24.63 40.47
N PRO A 458 15.88 24.49 41.03
CA PRO A 458 15.07 25.61 41.50
C PRO A 458 15.77 26.46 42.56
#